data_AF-A0A1I7A5N9-F1
#
_entry.id   AF-A0A1I7A5N9-F1
#
_cell.length_a   1.000
_cell.length_b   1.000
_cell.length_c   1.000
_cell.angle_alpha   90.00
_cell.angle_beta   90.00
_cell.angle_gamma   90.00
#
_symmetry.space_group_name_H-M   'P 1'
#
loop_
_entity.id
_entity.type
_entity.pdbx_description
1 polymer ?
#
loop_
_entity_poly.entity_id
_entity_poly.type
_entity_poly.pdbx_seq_one_letter_code
_entity_poly.pdbx_strand_id
1 'polypeptide(L)'
;MHVTADSERSRYGAEPELRLVLCALDEPLAAAWNSIAYGREGISVHHGSVLDTHVDAVVSPANSYGWMRGGIDAAYASAFPDVEQQVRSAVLAYHGGELPVGEALLVPTGCRVPAWLISAPTMREPGETLPGDTVHPYLAARAMLRLWSGAVLDNGTPVRHVVRSIALPGLGTGVGGAAPELCAKQTAAAWDEVFARVDTA
;
A
#
# COMPACT_ATOMS: atom_id res chain seq x y z
N MET A 1 29.26 9.81 25.62
CA MET A 1 27.90 10.09 26.11
C MET A 1 26.98 9.10 25.43
N HIS A 2 26.70 7.98 26.11
CA HIS A 2 25.77 6.95 25.64
C HIS A 2 24.35 7.41 25.97
N VAL A 3 23.48 7.51 24.97
CA VAL A 3 22.02 7.56 25.19
C VAL A 3 21.48 6.25 24.64
N THR A 4 21.28 5.30 25.54
CA THR A 4 20.45 4.12 25.31
C THR A 4 19.00 4.60 25.31
N ALA A 5 18.32 4.47 24.17
CA ALA A 5 16.88 4.66 24.10
C ALA A 5 16.22 3.39 24.66
N ASP A 6 16.03 3.38 25.97
CA ASP A 6 15.00 2.58 26.61
C ASP A 6 13.95 3.55 27.17
N SER A 7 12.69 3.10 27.25
CA SER A 7 11.46 3.82 27.61
C SER A 7 10.77 4.58 26.44
N GLU A 8 9.48 4.39 26.13
CA GLU A 8 8.33 3.92 26.93
C GLU A 8 7.37 3.10 26.03
N ARG A 9 7.09 1.84 26.40
CA ARG A 9 5.90 1.15 25.87
C ARG A 9 4.67 1.84 26.48
N SER A 10 3.86 2.43 25.61
CA SER A 10 2.57 3.03 25.92
C SER A 10 1.69 2.10 26.76
N ARG A 11 1.12 2.65 27.85
CA ARG A 11 0.14 2.00 28.74
C ARG A 11 -1.30 2.05 28.20
N TYR A 12 -1.53 1.99 26.88
CA TYR A 12 -2.88 2.11 26.29
C TYR A 12 -3.12 1.06 25.19
N GLY A 13 -3.98 0.08 25.48
CA GLY A 13 -4.61 -0.81 24.49
C GLY A 13 -3.66 -1.78 23.76
N ALA A 14 -4.21 -2.85 23.17
CA ALA A 14 -3.50 -3.56 22.13
C ALA A 14 -3.29 -2.60 20.95
N GLU A 15 -2.07 -2.53 20.41
CA GLU A 15 -1.83 -1.84 19.15
C GLU A 15 -2.79 -2.41 18.09
N PRO A 16 -3.37 -1.57 17.23
CA PRO A 16 -4.36 -2.01 16.29
C PRO A 16 -3.78 -2.96 15.25
N GLU A 17 -4.53 -4.02 14.94
CA GLU A 17 -4.18 -4.95 13.89
C GLU A 17 -4.66 -4.44 12.53
N LEU A 18 -3.82 -4.55 11.51
CA LEU A 18 -4.17 -4.20 10.14
C LEU A 18 -4.97 -5.33 9.50
N ARG A 19 -6.13 -4.99 8.90
CA ARG A 19 -6.83 -5.87 7.95
C ARG A 19 -6.42 -5.54 6.51
N LEU A 20 -5.61 -6.39 5.89
CA LEU A 20 -5.22 -6.29 4.49
C LEU A 20 -6.11 -7.20 3.62
N VAL A 21 -6.79 -6.59 2.64
CA VAL A 21 -7.65 -7.29 1.67
C VAL A 21 -6.96 -7.30 0.32
N LEU A 22 -6.40 -8.45 -0.05
CA LEU A 22 -5.74 -8.68 -1.33
C LEU A 22 -6.78 -8.89 -2.42
N CYS A 23 -6.88 -7.96 -3.36
CA CYS A 23 -7.89 -7.97 -4.39
C CYS A 23 -7.31 -8.45 -5.72
N ALA A 24 -8.06 -9.27 -6.44
CA ALA A 24 -7.69 -9.80 -7.74
C ALA A 24 -8.89 -9.84 -8.69
N LEU A 25 -8.71 -9.30 -9.89
CA LEU A 25 -9.71 -9.35 -10.97
C LEU A 25 -9.61 -10.63 -11.81
N ASP A 26 -8.45 -11.28 -11.80
CA ASP A 26 -8.15 -12.47 -12.57
C ASP A 26 -7.71 -13.64 -11.66
N GLU A 27 -7.91 -14.86 -12.18
CA GLU A 27 -7.64 -16.09 -11.44
C GLU A 27 -6.14 -16.30 -11.12
N PRO A 28 -5.18 -16.02 -12.03
CA PRO A 28 -3.75 -16.12 -11.70
C PRO A 28 -3.35 -15.30 -10.47
N LEU A 29 -3.76 -14.03 -10.39
CA LEU A 29 -3.48 -13.19 -9.25
C LEU A 29 -4.22 -13.65 -7.99
N ALA A 30 -5.47 -14.08 -8.12
CA ALA A 30 -6.23 -14.60 -6.99
C ALA A 30 -5.58 -15.87 -6.41
N ALA A 31 -5.13 -16.79 -7.26
CA ALA A 31 -4.41 -17.99 -6.84
C ALA A 31 -3.09 -17.64 -6.13
N ALA A 32 -2.33 -16.68 -6.67
CA ALA A 32 -1.11 -16.19 -6.06
C ALA A 32 -1.38 -15.55 -4.67
N TRP A 33 -2.44 -14.75 -4.52
CA TRP A 33 -2.85 -14.20 -3.23
C TRP A 33 -3.27 -15.27 -2.22
N ASN A 34 -4.05 -16.26 -2.64
CA ASN A 34 -4.45 -17.35 -1.76
C ASN A 34 -3.23 -18.13 -1.22
N SER A 35 -2.17 -18.28 -2.02
CA SER A 35 -0.95 -18.96 -1.59
C SER A 35 -0.21 -18.27 -0.44
N ILE A 36 -0.36 -16.95 -0.29
CA ILE A 36 0.32 -16.16 0.75
C ILE A 36 -0.60 -15.72 1.89
N ALA A 37 -1.92 -15.70 1.68
CA ALA A 37 -2.87 -15.40 2.73
C ALA A 37 -2.95 -16.51 3.78
N TYR A 38 -2.73 -17.77 3.38
CA TYR A 38 -2.72 -18.89 4.32
C TYR A 38 -1.64 -18.72 5.41
N GLY A 39 -2.07 -18.78 6.67
CA GLY A 39 -1.17 -18.68 7.84
C GLY A 39 -0.76 -17.26 8.23
N ARG A 40 -1.28 -16.21 7.58
CA ARG A 40 -1.05 -14.80 7.96
C ARG A 40 -2.33 -14.18 8.50
N GLU A 41 -2.39 -13.99 9.82
CA GLU A 41 -3.48 -13.24 10.45
C GLU A 41 -3.54 -11.81 9.90
N GLY A 42 -4.75 -11.27 9.75
CA GLY A 42 -4.96 -9.93 9.19
C GLY A 42 -5.00 -9.88 7.65
N ILE A 43 -4.59 -10.94 6.94
CA ILE A 43 -4.66 -11.00 5.47
C ILE A 43 -5.90 -11.80 5.03
N SER A 44 -6.62 -11.28 4.04
CA SER A 44 -7.73 -11.96 3.37
C SER A 44 -7.67 -11.73 1.85
N VAL A 45 -8.32 -12.59 1.06
CA VAL A 45 -8.38 -12.47 -0.39
C VAL A 45 -9.80 -12.13 -0.83
N HIS A 46 -9.92 -11.20 -1.77
CA HIS A 46 -11.17 -10.84 -2.43
C HIS A 46 -11.02 -11.04 -3.95
N HIS A 47 -11.90 -11.87 -4.52
CA HIS A 47 -12.00 -12.07 -5.96
C HIS A 47 -12.93 -10.99 -6.53
N GLY A 48 -12.34 -9.86 -6.93
CA GLY A 48 -13.07 -8.67 -7.36
C GLY A 48 -12.19 -7.43 -7.31
N SER A 49 -12.81 -6.28 -7.61
CA SER A 49 -12.14 -5.00 -7.58
C SER A 49 -11.88 -4.57 -6.13
N VAL A 50 -10.79 -3.84 -5.92
CA VAL A 50 -10.56 -3.06 -4.69
C VAL A 50 -11.74 -2.14 -4.35
N LEU A 51 -12.45 -1.64 -5.38
CA LEU A 51 -13.62 -0.76 -5.21
C LEU A 51 -14.88 -1.50 -4.72
N ASP A 52 -14.89 -2.83 -4.77
CA ASP A 52 -16.00 -3.65 -4.24
C ASP A 52 -15.89 -3.87 -2.72
N THR A 53 -14.80 -3.39 -2.10
CA THR A 53 -14.50 -3.62 -0.70
C THR A 53 -14.82 -2.41 0.17
N HIS A 54 -15.43 -2.66 1.33
CA HIS A 54 -15.58 -1.65 2.38
C HIS A 54 -14.33 -1.64 3.26
N VAL A 55 -13.38 -0.77 2.92
CA VAL A 55 -12.10 -0.55 3.59
C VAL A 55 -11.87 0.93 3.85
N ASP A 56 -10.92 1.25 4.74
CA ASP A 56 -10.59 2.65 5.06
C ASP A 56 -9.69 3.28 4.01
N ALA A 57 -8.80 2.47 3.42
CA ALA A 57 -7.89 2.91 2.37
C ALA A 57 -7.79 1.91 1.21
N VAL A 58 -7.51 2.45 0.02
CA VAL A 58 -7.12 1.68 -1.17
C VAL A 58 -5.68 2.02 -1.56
N VAL A 59 -5.02 1.11 -2.28
CA VAL A 59 -3.62 1.31 -2.70
C VAL A 59 -3.56 1.54 -4.20
N SER A 60 -2.85 2.60 -4.59
CA SER A 60 -2.50 2.95 -5.96
C SER A 60 -1.06 2.50 -6.25
N PRO A 61 -0.85 1.43 -7.04
CA PRO A 61 0.46 1.02 -7.54
C PRO A 61 0.93 1.96 -8.65
N ALA A 62 1.12 3.23 -8.30
CA ALA A 62 1.26 4.34 -9.22
C ALA A 62 2.59 4.34 -10.02
N ASN A 63 2.71 5.34 -10.89
CA ASN A 63 4.00 5.89 -11.31
C ASN A 63 4.47 6.98 -10.33
N SER A 64 5.76 7.31 -10.37
CA SER A 64 6.37 8.30 -9.47
C SER A 64 5.81 9.72 -9.58
N TYR A 65 5.07 10.06 -10.64
CA TYR A 65 4.47 11.38 -10.83
C TYR A 65 3.01 11.47 -10.38
N GLY A 66 2.40 10.36 -9.97
CA GLY A 66 1.01 10.31 -9.53
C GLY A 66 -0.03 10.46 -10.64
N TRP A 67 0.33 10.18 -11.91
CA TRP A 67 -0.65 10.18 -13.00
C TRP A 67 -1.54 8.95 -12.94
N MET A 68 -2.86 9.13 -13.03
CA MET A 68 -3.83 8.06 -12.77
C MET A 68 -4.60 7.67 -14.03
N ARG A 69 -3.87 7.27 -15.08
CA ARG A 69 -4.42 7.11 -16.44
C ARG A 69 -4.55 5.67 -16.92
N GLY A 70 -4.04 4.69 -16.18
CA GLY A 70 -4.00 3.29 -16.60
C GLY A 70 -4.36 2.32 -15.49
N GLY A 71 -4.80 1.13 -15.88
CA GLY A 71 -5.12 0.03 -14.95
C GLY A 71 -6.07 0.47 -13.84
N ILE A 72 -5.73 0.11 -12.61
CA ILE A 72 -6.52 0.45 -11.42
C ILE A 72 -6.54 1.95 -11.13
N ASP A 73 -5.49 2.69 -11.48
CA ASP A 73 -5.44 4.13 -11.20
C ASP A 73 -6.49 4.90 -12.01
N ALA A 74 -6.77 4.48 -13.25
CA ALA A 74 -7.87 5.04 -14.03
C ALA A 74 -9.24 4.79 -13.37
N ALA A 75 -9.43 3.62 -12.74
CA ALA A 75 -10.65 3.32 -12.01
C ALA A 75 -10.79 4.21 -10.76
N TYR A 76 -9.69 4.45 -10.03
CA TYR A 76 -9.67 5.38 -8.90
C TYR A 76 -9.96 6.83 -9.33
N ALA A 77 -9.35 7.31 -10.42
CA ALA A 77 -9.62 8.64 -10.94
C ALA A 77 -11.09 8.82 -11.35
N SER A 78 -11.72 7.76 -11.88
CA SER A 78 -13.16 7.77 -12.17
C SER A 78 -14.04 7.71 -10.92
N ALA A 79 -13.61 6.99 -9.88
CA ALA A 79 -14.38 6.81 -8.65
C ALA A 79 -14.25 8.02 -7.69
N PHE A 80 -13.12 8.71 -7.72
CA PHE A 80 -12.74 9.76 -6.78
C PHE A 80 -12.31 11.02 -7.56
N PRO A 81 -13.24 11.96 -7.85
CA PRO A 81 -13.03 13.05 -8.83
C PRO A 81 -11.78 13.92 -8.62
N ASP A 82 -11.30 14.08 -7.39
CA ASP A 82 -10.17 14.95 -7.06
C ASP A 82 -8.88 14.18 -6.71
N VAL A 83 -8.91 12.84 -6.71
CA VAL A 83 -7.83 12.05 -6.11
C VAL A 83 -6.50 12.21 -6.86
N GLU A 84 -6.52 12.31 -8.19
CA GLU A 84 -5.29 12.56 -8.97
C GLU A 84 -4.66 13.90 -8.56
N GLN A 85 -5.48 14.94 -8.40
CA GLN A 85 -4.99 16.25 -7.95
C GLN A 85 -4.40 16.14 -6.54
N GLN A 86 -5.08 15.45 -5.62
CA GLN A 86 -4.59 15.26 -4.25
C GLN A 86 -3.23 14.54 -4.23
N VAL A 87 -3.10 13.43 -4.98
CA VAL A 87 -1.82 12.72 -5.10
C VAL A 87 -0.74 13.64 -5.65
N ARG A 88 -1.00 14.30 -6.79
CA ARG A 88 0.01 15.13 -7.46
C ARG A 88 0.43 16.34 -6.63
N SER A 89 -0.50 16.97 -5.93
CA SER A 89 -0.20 18.05 -4.98
C SER A 89 0.65 17.56 -3.82
N ALA A 90 0.35 16.39 -3.25
CA ALA A 90 1.15 15.79 -2.18
C ALA A 90 2.56 15.40 -2.67
N VAL A 91 2.68 14.77 -3.85
CA VAL A 91 3.97 14.44 -4.48
C VAL A 91 4.80 15.70 -4.70
N LEU A 92 4.20 16.79 -5.17
CA LEU A 92 4.89 18.07 -5.37
C LEU A 92 5.34 18.67 -4.03
N ALA A 93 4.45 18.71 -3.04
CA ALA A 93 4.71 19.36 -1.75
C ALA A 93 5.76 18.62 -0.91
N TYR A 94 5.71 17.29 -0.88
CA TYR A 94 6.51 16.48 0.03
C TYR A 94 7.72 15.82 -0.63
N HIS A 95 7.70 15.62 -1.96
CA HIS A 95 8.76 14.91 -2.69
C HIS A 95 9.29 15.71 -3.90
N GLY A 96 8.97 17.00 -4.01
CA GLY A 96 9.52 17.86 -5.06
C GLY A 96 9.04 17.51 -6.48
N GLY A 97 7.94 16.76 -6.60
CA GLY A 97 7.31 16.43 -7.89
C GLY A 97 7.55 14.99 -8.36
N GLU A 98 8.31 14.19 -7.62
CA GLU A 98 8.53 12.77 -7.93
C GLU A 98 8.58 11.95 -6.63
N LEU A 99 7.63 11.02 -6.44
CA LEU A 99 7.62 10.05 -5.35
C LEU A 99 8.41 8.80 -5.78
N PRO A 100 9.58 8.50 -5.19
CA PRO A 100 10.39 7.37 -5.61
C PRO A 100 9.71 6.01 -5.36
N VAL A 101 10.05 5.01 -6.19
CA VAL A 101 9.71 3.61 -5.89
C VAL A 101 10.35 3.20 -4.56
N GLY A 102 9.54 2.66 -3.65
CA GLY A 102 9.98 2.36 -2.28
C GLY A 102 9.64 3.42 -1.25
N GLU A 103 8.96 4.49 -1.66
CA GLU A 103 8.26 5.44 -0.79
C GLU A 103 6.74 5.33 -1.00
N ALA A 104 5.99 5.87 -0.05
CA ALA A 104 4.54 5.91 -0.11
C ALA A 104 4.03 7.18 0.58
N LEU A 105 2.87 7.67 0.15
CA LEU A 105 2.17 8.76 0.80
C LEU A 105 0.67 8.47 0.90
N LEU A 106 -0.01 9.14 1.84
CA LEU A 106 -1.43 9.00 2.10
C LEU A 106 -2.16 10.29 1.71
N VAL A 107 -3.24 10.19 0.95
CA VAL A 107 -4.09 11.32 0.59
C VAL A 107 -5.57 11.01 0.83
N PRO A 108 -6.40 12.02 1.10
CA PRO A 108 -7.85 11.82 1.15
C PRO A 108 -8.40 11.54 -0.26
N THR A 109 -9.39 10.65 -0.35
CA THR A 109 -10.13 10.39 -1.60
C THR A 109 -11.23 11.44 -1.86
N GLY A 110 -11.63 12.19 -0.82
CA GLY A 110 -12.83 13.03 -0.84
C GLY A 110 -14.14 12.26 -0.61
N CYS A 111 -14.07 10.94 -0.46
CA CYS A 111 -15.22 10.09 -0.16
C CYS A 111 -15.23 9.65 1.31
N ARG A 112 -16.37 9.12 1.76
CA ARG A 112 -16.49 8.55 3.12
C ARG A 112 -15.85 7.17 3.24
N VAL A 113 -15.98 6.34 2.20
CA VAL A 113 -15.47 4.96 2.15
C VAL A 113 -15.06 4.63 0.71
N PRO A 114 -13.79 4.28 0.44
CA PRO A 114 -12.63 4.49 1.31
C PRO A 114 -12.37 5.98 1.52
N ALA A 115 -11.96 6.39 2.72
CA ALA A 115 -11.62 7.78 3.02
C ALA A 115 -10.22 8.16 2.51
N TRP A 116 -9.36 7.15 2.32
CA TRP A 116 -7.95 7.35 2.03
C TRP A 116 -7.49 6.57 0.80
N LEU A 117 -6.46 7.09 0.14
CA LEU A 117 -5.69 6.40 -0.87
C LEU A 117 -4.21 6.46 -0.49
N ILE A 118 -3.55 5.31 -0.54
CA ILE A 118 -2.09 5.19 -0.37
C ILE A 118 -1.48 5.14 -1.78
N SER A 119 -0.72 6.15 -2.15
CA SER A 119 0.08 6.13 -3.38
C SER A 119 1.41 5.46 -3.07
N ALA A 120 1.71 4.34 -3.73
CA ALA A 120 2.92 3.55 -3.55
C ALA A 120 3.48 3.15 -4.92
N PRO A 121 4.41 3.93 -5.50
CA PRO A 121 4.84 3.74 -6.88
C PRO A 121 5.52 2.38 -7.12
N THR A 122 5.14 1.75 -8.22
CA THR A 122 5.77 0.50 -8.71
C THR A 122 6.63 0.72 -9.95
N MET A 123 6.58 1.91 -10.53
CA MET A 123 7.37 2.33 -11.68
C MET A 123 7.66 3.82 -11.59
N ARG A 124 8.68 4.27 -12.31
CA ARG A 124 8.97 5.70 -12.36
C ARG A 124 8.09 6.37 -13.41
N GLU A 125 8.14 5.87 -14.64
CA GLU A 125 7.41 6.44 -15.76
C GLU A 125 6.03 5.79 -15.93
N PRO A 126 4.98 6.54 -16.28
CA PRO A 126 3.68 5.95 -16.60
C PRO A 126 3.79 5.02 -17.81
N GLY A 127 3.31 3.78 -17.69
CA GLY A 127 3.35 2.83 -18.81
C GLY A 127 4.63 1.99 -18.88
N GLU A 128 5.55 2.15 -17.92
CA GLU A 128 6.80 1.39 -17.87
C GLU A 128 6.53 -0.10 -17.62
N THR A 129 7.14 -0.97 -18.44
CA THR A 129 7.18 -2.40 -18.20
C THR A 129 8.31 -2.72 -17.23
N LEU A 130 8.02 -3.52 -16.22
CA LEU A 130 8.98 -3.89 -15.19
C LEU A 130 9.85 -5.07 -15.64
N PRO A 131 11.14 -5.10 -15.28
CA PRO A 131 11.98 -6.28 -15.43
C PRO A 131 11.38 -7.50 -14.72
N GLY A 132 11.55 -8.69 -15.29
CA GLY A 132 10.99 -9.93 -14.72
C GLY A 132 11.53 -10.30 -13.34
N ASP A 133 12.70 -9.77 -12.97
CA ASP A 133 13.36 -9.92 -11.66
C ASP A 133 13.27 -8.66 -10.78
N THR A 134 12.36 -7.73 -11.12
CA THR A 134 12.16 -6.49 -10.37
C THR A 134 11.84 -6.75 -8.89
N VAL A 135 12.24 -5.81 -8.03
CA VAL A 135 11.87 -5.76 -6.60
C VAL A 135 10.81 -4.71 -6.30
N HIS A 136 10.24 -4.06 -7.33
CA HIS A 136 9.32 -2.94 -7.15
C HIS A 136 8.03 -3.30 -6.37
N PRO A 137 7.39 -4.47 -6.59
CA PRO A 137 6.25 -4.88 -5.76
C PRO A 137 6.59 -4.94 -4.26
N TYR A 138 7.76 -5.47 -3.90
CA TYR A 138 8.24 -5.52 -2.51
C TYR A 138 8.49 -4.12 -1.96
N LEU A 139 9.17 -3.26 -2.73
CA LEU A 139 9.45 -1.88 -2.32
C LEU A 139 8.17 -1.08 -2.07
N ALA A 140 7.20 -1.15 -2.98
CA ALA A 140 5.90 -0.50 -2.83
C ALA A 140 5.12 -1.07 -1.64
N ALA A 141 5.09 -2.40 -1.48
CA ALA A 141 4.42 -3.05 -0.36
C ALA A 141 5.01 -2.62 0.99
N ARG A 142 6.34 -2.67 1.12
CA ARG A 142 7.05 -2.27 2.34
C ARG A 142 6.83 -0.80 2.67
N ALA A 143 6.84 0.08 1.66
CA ALA A 143 6.62 1.50 1.86
C ALA A 143 5.22 1.80 2.41
N MET A 144 4.18 1.21 1.80
CA MET A 144 2.80 1.25 2.29
C MET A 144 2.69 0.79 3.75
N LEU A 145 3.29 -0.36 4.07
CA LEU A 145 3.16 -0.96 5.40
C LEU A 145 3.88 -0.14 6.47
N ARG A 146 5.07 0.40 6.16
CA ARG A 146 5.80 1.31 7.04
C ARG A 146 5.08 2.64 7.23
N LEU A 147 4.47 3.18 6.18
CA LEU A 147 3.62 4.35 6.28
C LEU A 147 2.46 4.08 7.24
N TRP A 148 1.77 2.96 7.09
CA TRP A 148 0.67 2.60 7.97
C TRP A 148 1.14 2.45 9.43
N SER A 149 2.25 1.75 9.67
CA SER A 149 2.72 1.43 11.02
C SER A 149 3.26 2.65 11.77
N GLY A 150 3.99 3.53 11.08
CA GLY A 150 4.84 4.54 11.70
C GLY A 150 4.51 6.00 11.39
N ALA A 151 3.74 6.29 10.34
CA ALA A 151 3.46 7.68 9.97
C ALA A 151 2.38 8.32 10.85
N VAL A 152 2.42 9.64 10.91
CA VAL A 152 1.42 10.50 11.57
C VAL A 152 0.87 11.48 10.55
N LEU A 153 -0.42 11.79 10.68
CA LEU A 153 -1.04 12.88 9.92
C LEU A 153 -0.56 14.24 10.45
N ASP A 154 -0.82 15.31 9.70
CA ASP A 154 -0.45 16.69 10.06
C ASP A 154 -1.02 17.13 11.42
N ASN A 155 -2.14 16.55 11.84
CA ASN A 155 -2.76 16.81 13.15
C ASN A 155 -2.17 15.95 14.29
N GLY A 156 -1.10 15.19 14.04
CA GLY A 156 -0.43 14.31 14.99
C GLY A 156 -1.08 12.94 15.18
N THR A 157 -2.19 12.64 14.49
CA THR A 157 -2.88 11.34 14.62
C THR A 157 -2.08 10.25 13.91
N PRO A 158 -1.73 9.12 14.56
CA PRO A 158 -1.10 7.99 13.89
C PRO A 158 -1.97 7.45 12.75
N VAL A 159 -1.36 7.15 11.59
CA VAL A 159 -2.09 6.63 10.42
C VAL A 159 -2.84 5.33 10.78
N ARG A 160 -2.20 4.44 11.52
CA ARG A 160 -2.83 3.20 12.00
C ARG A 160 -4.11 3.42 12.80
N HIS A 161 -4.38 4.61 13.35
CA HIS A 161 -5.61 4.92 14.07
C HIS A 161 -6.80 5.29 13.17
N VAL A 162 -6.54 5.79 11.97
CA VAL A 162 -7.57 6.22 11.01
C VAL A 162 -7.73 5.24 9.84
N VAL A 163 -6.70 4.44 9.56
CA VAL A 163 -6.72 3.37 8.57
C VAL A 163 -6.59 2.05 9.30
N ARG A 164 -7.67 1.29 9.45
CA ARG A 164 -7.66 -0.06 10.05
C ARG A 164 -7.68 -1.15 9.00
N SER A 165 -8.10 -0.81 7.78
CA SER A 165 -8.23 -1.75 6.69
C SER A 165 -7.83 -1.16 5.35
N ILE A 166 -7.12 -1.97 4.57
CA ILE A 166 -6.52 -1.58 3.30
C ILE A 166 -6.91 -2.61 2.23
N ALA A 167 -7.39 -2.16 1.08
CA ALA A 167 -7.50 -2.99 -0.11
C ALA A 167 -6.27 -2.81 -1.01
N LEU A 168 -5.62 -3.92 -1.35
CA LEU A 168 -4.39 -3.96 -2.12
C LEU A 168 -4.63 -4.68 -3.46
N PRO A 169 -4.47 -4.00 -4.61
CA PRO A 169 -4.47 -4.66 -5.91
C PRO A 169 -3.12 -5.35 -6.18
N GLY A 170 -3.01 -6.06 -7.31
CA GLY A 170 -1.71 -6.53 -7.83
C GLY A 170 -0.73 -5.38 -8.05
N LEU A 171 0.39 -5.39 -7.34
CA LEU A 171 1.45 -4.39 -7.45
C LEU A 171 2.30 -4.68 -8.68
N GLY A 172 2.24 -3.78 -9.68
CA GLY A 172 3.02 -3.89 -10.90
C GLY A 172 2.56 -4.99 -11.88
N THR A 173 1.49 -5.72 -11.59
CA THR A 173 1.07 -6.89 -12.40
C THR A 173 0.29 -6.52 -13.66
N GLY A 174 -0.37 -5.36 -13.68
CA GLY A 174 -1.12 -4.87 -14.83
C GLY A 174 -0.20 -4.28 -15.89
N VAL A 175 -0.16 -2.94 -15.97
CA VAL A 175 0.67 -2.20 -16.94
C VAL A 175 2.16 -2.58 -16.85
N GLY A 176 2.66 -2.82 -15.64
CA GLY A 176 4.05 -3.21 -15.41
C GLY A 176 4.39 -4.64 -15.82
N GLY A 177 3.41 -5.52 -16.03
CA GLY A 177 3.62 -6.90 -16.47
C GLY A 177 4.36 -7.82 -15.48
N ALA A 178 4.48 -7.44 -14.20
CA ALA A 178 5.07 -8.31 -13.20
C ALA A 178 4.25 -9.59 -13.03
N ALA A 179 4.92 -10.73 -12.89
CA ALA A 179 4.24 -12.01 -12.69
C ALA A 179 3.43 -11.99 -11.38
N PRO A 180 2.19 -12.52 -11.35
CA PRO A 180 1.37 -12.56 -10.14
C PRO A 180 2.06 -13.25 -8.94
N GLU A 181 2.79 -14.33 -9.18
CA GLU A 181 3.52 -15.07 -8.15
C GLU A 181 4.70 -14.26 -7.59
N LEU A 182 5.35 -13.45 -8.42
CA LEU A 182 6.41 -12.54 -7.99
C LEU A 182 5.82 -11.47 -7.07
N CYS A 183 4.73 -10.83 -7.50
CA CYS A 183 4.00 -9.86 -6.69
C CYS A 183 3.59 -10.46 -5.34
N ALA A 184 2.97 -11.65 -5.34
CA ALA A 184 2.52 -12.32 -4.13
C ALA A 184 3.64 -12.61 -3.14
N LYS A 185 4.73 -13.21 -3.61
CA LYS A 185 5.90 -13.50 -2.76
C LYS A 185 6.51 -12.23 -2.18
N GLN A 186 6.58 -11.16 -2.97
CA GLN A 186 7.18 -9.90 -2.55
C GLN A 186 6.32 -9.13 -1.55
N THR A 187 5.00 -9.11 -1.75
CA THR A 187 4.06 -8.56 -0.75
C THR A 187 4.12 -9.35 0.56
N ALA A 188 4.19 -10.68 0.50
CA ALA A 188 4.34 -11.52 1.68
C ALA A 188 5.66 -11.25 2.43
N ALA A 189 6.77 -11.12 1.71
CA ALA A 189 8.06 -10.78 2.31
C ALA A 189 8.05 -9.40 2.99
N ALA A 190 7.40 -8.40 2.38
CA ALA A 190 7.24 -7.08 2.98
C ALA A 190 6.34 -7.12 4.24
N TRP A 191 5.26 -7.91 4.20
CA TRP A 191 4.41 -8.15 5.37
C TRP A 191 5.21 -8.78 6.51
N ASP A 192 5.88 -9.88 6.23
CA ASP A 192 6.66 -10.62 7.23
C ASP A 192 7.77 -9.73 7.81
N GLU A 193 8.44 -8.89 7.01
CA GLU A 193 9.44 -7.96 7.53
C GLU A 193 8.85 -6.93 8.51
N VAL A 194 7.70 -6.34 8.17
CA VAL A 194 7.11 -5.25 8.97
C VAL A 194 6.39 -5.79 10.21
N PHE A 195 5.82 -7.00 10.14
CA PHE A 195 5.00 -7.59 11.19
C PHE A 195 5.62 -8.78 11.91
N ALA A 196 6.76 -9.31 11.47
CA ALA A 196 7.51 -10.27 12.28
C ALA A 196 7.87 -9.59 13.60
N ARG A 197 7.26 -10.11 14.67
CA ARG A 197 7.66 -9.80 16.04
C ARG A 197 9.16 -10.04 16.10
N VAL A 198 9.93 -9.00 16.43
CA VAL A 198 11.27 -9.20 16.97
C VAL A 198 11.05 -9.87 18.33
N ASP A 199 10.84 -11.19 18.31
CA ASP A 199 11.06 -12.04 19.46
C ASP A 199 12.59 -12.09 19.63
N THR A 200 13.15 -11.00 20.13
CA THR A 200 14.46 -11.04 20.79
C THR A 200 14.29 -11.97 22.00
N ALA A 201 14.71 -13.22 21.79
CA ALA A 201 15.12 -14.13 22.84
C ALA A 201 16.30 -13.56 23.64
#